data_AF-A0A3M2HCA7-F1
#
_entry.id   AF-A0A3M2HCA7-F1
#
_cell.length_a   1.000
_cell.length_b   1.000
_cell.length_c   1.000
_cell.angle_alpha   90.00
_cell.angle_beta   90.00
_cell.angle_gamma   90.00
#
_symmetry.space_group_name_H-M   'P 1'
#
loop_
_entity.id
_entity.type
_entity.pdbx_description
1 polymer ?
#
loop_
_entity_poly.entity_id
_entity_poly.type
_entity_poly.pdbx_seq_one_letter_code
_entity_poly.pdbx_strand_id
1 'polypeptide(L)' 'MHHTDCLLLDHHGSLTVGRSLQEAFYKLELMEHSAKSYLLALQIGQVRELPREEIEKLMELRENVYRIPWPIIPFK' A
#
# COMPACT_ATOMS: atom_id res chain seq x y z
N MET A 1 7.63 -0.13 16.03
CA MET A 1 6.41 -0.78 15.50
C MET A 1 6.05 -0.08 14.20
N HIS A 2 5.96 -0.82 13.10
CA HIS A 2 5.47 -0.26 11.84
C HIS A 2 3.95 -0.09 11.95
N HIS A 3 3.47 1.15 11.95
CA HIS A 3 2.04 1.44 11.92
C HIS A 3 1.53 1.15 10.51
N THR A 4 0.62 0.18 10.37
CA THR A 4 -0.04 -0.19 9.12
C THR A 4 -1.54 -0.21 9.33
N ASP A 5 -2.27 0.16 8.28
CA ASP A 5 -3.73 0.11 8.25
C ASP A 5 -4.27 -1.25 7.74
N CYS A 6 -3.40 -2.09 7.17
CA CYS A 6 -3.74 -3.39 6.60
C CYS A 6 -2.93 -4.51 7.28
N LEU A 7 -3.62 -5.57 7.66
CA LEU A 7 -3.07 -6.78 8.27
C LEU A 7 -3.43 -7.98 7.42
N LEU A 8 -2.43 -8.80 7.08
CA LEU A 8 -2.65 -10.12 6.48
C LEU A 8 -2.78 -11.14 7.60
N LEU A 9 -3.84 -11.93 7.55
CA LEU A 9 -4.16 -13.00 8.49
C LEU A 9 -3.86 -14.32 7.82
N ASP A 10 -2.83 -15.00 8.29
CA ASP A 10 -2.38 -16.27 7.73
C ASP A 10 -3.53 -17.29 7.67
N HIS A 11 -3.74 -17.88 6.50
CA HIS A 11 -4.83 -18.81 6.18
C HIS A 11 -6.27 -18.29 6.42
N HIS A 12 -6.50 -16.98 6.55
CA HIS A 12 -7.84 -16.40 6.77
C HIS A 12 -8.23 -15.33 5.76
N GLY A 13 -7.35 -14.36 5.52
CA GLY A 13 -7.66 -13.20 4.69
C GLY A 13 -6.94 -11.96 5.18
N SER A 14 -7.62 -10.81 5.17
CA SER A 14 -7.05 -9.54 5.61
C SER A 14 -8.00 -8.76 6.51
N LEU A 15 -7.42 -7.89 7.33
CA LEU A 15 -8.14 -6.90 8.12
C LEU A 15 -7.60 -5.52 7.77
N THR A 16 -8.51 -4.61 7.40
CA THR A 16 -8.16 -3.23 7.05
C THR A 16 -8.97 -2.24 7.86
N VAL A 17 -8.31 -1.19 8.35
CA VAL A 17 -8.92 -0.12 9.16
C VAL A 17 -8.80 1.26 8.49
N GLY A 18 -9.74 2.14 8.83
CA GLY A 18 -9.82 3.49 8.30
C GLY A 18 -10.65 4.40 9.20
N ARG A 19 -10.61 5.71 8.98
CA ARG A 19 -11.44 6.68 9.73
C ARG A 19 -12.91 6.63 9.31
N SER A 20 -13.20 6.01 8.16
CA SER A 20 -14.54 5.70 7.66
C SER A 20 -14.55 4.33 6.99
N LEU A 21 -15.73 3.76 6.80
CA LEU A 21 -15.89 2.49 6.06
C LEU A 21 -15.32 2.61 4.64
N GLN A 22 -15.57 3.75 3.98
CA GLN A 22 -15.08 4.01 2.62
C GLN A 22 -13.55 4.05 2.58
N GLU A 23 -12.89 4.73 3.54
CA GLU A 23 -11.44 4.73 3.64
C GLU A 23 -10.87 3.31 3.85
N ALA A 24 -11.48 2.53 4.75
CA ALA A 24 -11.06 1.15 5.00
C ALA A 24 -11.22 0.27 3.75
N PHE A 25 -12.34 0.41 3.04
CA PHE A 25 -12.62 -0.32 1.81
C PHE A 25 -11.62 -0.01 0.70
N TYR A 26 -11.28 1.26 0.48
CA TYR A 26 -10.30 1.60 -0.56
C TYR A 26 -8.88 1.16 -0.22
N LYS A 27 -8.48 1.22 1.05
CA LYS A 27 -7.20 0.65 1.50
C LYS A 27 -7.15 -0.86 1.29
N LEU A 28 -8.28 -1.55 1.52
CA LEU A 28 -8.43 -2.98 1.25
C LEU A 28 -8.27 -3.28 -0.25
N GLU A 29 -8.96 -2.54 -1.13
CA GLU A 29 -8.83 -2.72 -2.58
C GLU A 29 -7.39 -2.48 -3.08
N LEU A 30 -6.73 -1.45 -2.56
CA LEU A 30 -5.34 -1.17 -2.91
C LEU A 30 -4.43 -2.33 -2.49
N MET A 31 -4.59 -2.83 -1.26
CA MET A 31 -3.82 -3.96 -0.74
C MET A 31 -4.04 -5.22 -1.58
N GLU A 32 -5.29 -5.57 -1.90
CA GLU A 32 -5.63 -6.73 -2.72
C GLU A 32 -5.04 -6.61 -4.14
N HIS A 33 -5.16 -5.44 -4.77
CA HIS A 33 -4.61 -5.20 -6.09
C HIS A 33 -3.08 -5.29 -6.12
N SER A 34 -2.41 -4.73 -5.10
CA SER A 34 -0.96 -4.86 -4.92
C SER A 34 -0.53 -6.30 -4.70
N ALA A 35 -1.23 -7.05 -3.84
CA ALA A 35 -0.95 -8.46 -3.56
C ALA A 35 -1.08 -9.32 -4.82
N LYS A 36 -2.17 -9.13 -5.59
CA LYS A 36 -2.37 -9.80 -6.87
C LYS A 36 -1.27 -9.47 -7.87
N SER A 37 -0.92 -8.20 -8.01
CA SER A 37 0.15 -7.77 -8.93
C SER A 37 1.50 -8.38 -8.55
N TYR A 38 1.82 -8.40 -7.25
CA TYR A 38 3.04 -9.00 -6.74
C TYR A 38 3.08 -10.52 -6.93
N LEU A 39 1.97 -11.22 -6.67
CA LEU A 39 1.85 -12.66 -6.92
C LEU A 39 2.06 -13.00 -8.40
N LEU A 40 1.45 -12.24 -9.32
CA LEU A 40 1.66 -12.42 -10.75
C LEU A 40 3.13 -12.18 -11.14
N ALA A 41 3.78 -11.16 -10.56
CA ALA A 41 5.18 -10.88 -10.82
C ALA A 41 6.09 -12.03 -10.34
N LEU A 42 5.83 -12.60 -9.16
CA LEU A 42 6.53 -13.79 -8.65
C LEU A 42 6.37 -15.01 -9.57
N GLN A 43 5.20 -15.17 -10.19
CA GLN A 43 4.96 -16.26 -11.13
C GLN A 43 5.74 -16.11 -12.44
N ILE A 44 6.05 -14.87 -12.84
CA ILE A 44 6.83 -14.58 -14.07
C ILE A 44 8.34 -14.73 -13.80
N GLY A 45 8.81 -14.44 -12.58
CA GLY A 45 10.21 -14.59 -12.21
C GLY A 45 10.58 -13.82 -10.94
N GLN A 46 11.84 -13.41 -10.86
CA GLN A 46 12.34 -12.68 -9.70
C GLN A 46 11.81 -11.24 -9.68
N VAL A 47 11.14 -10.87 -8.59
CA VAL A 47 10.71 -9.48 -8.36
C VAL A 47 11.91 -8.65 -7.89
N ARG A 48 12.22 -7.58 -8.61
CA ARG A 48 13.23 -6.60 -8.19
C ARG A 48 12.57 -5.54 -7.31
N GLU A 49 12.85 -5.60 -6.01
CA GLU A 49 12.36 -4.61 -5.05
C GLU A 49 13.08 -3.26 -5.23
N LEU A 50 12.36 -2.18 -4.90
CA LEU A 50 12.93 -0.84 -4.87
C LEU A 50 13.86 -0.70 -3.67
N PRO A 51 15.08 -0.17 -3.85
CA PRO A 51 15.96 0.18 -2.75
C PRO A 51 15.27 1.18 -1.81
N ARG A 52 15.55 1.09 -0.52
CA ARG A 52 14.95 1.97 0.50
C ARG A 52 15.17 3.46 0.23
N GLU A 53 16.34 3.82 -0.31
CA GLU A 53 16.65 5.20 -0.69
C GLU A 53 15.76 5.72 -1.82
N GLU A 54 15.36 4.87 -2.77
CA GLU A 54 14.42 5.24 -3.84
C GLU A 54 13.00 5.40 -3.27
N ILE A 55 12.61 4.54 -2.33
CA ILE A 55 11.32 4.66 -1.62
C ILE A 55 11.25 5.99 -0.86
N GLU A 56 12.32 6.36 -0.15
CA GLU A 56 12.39 7.62 0.60
C GLU A 56 12.28 8.85 -0.33
N LYS A 57 12.96 8.84 -1.47
CA LYS A 57 12.83 9.90 -2.50
C LYS A 57 11.41 9.99 -3.07
N LEU A 58 10.74 8.86 -3.31
CA LEU A 58 9.35 8.85 -3.78
C LEU A 58 8.40 9.43 -2.74
N MET A 59 8.62 9.12 -1.45
CA MET A 59 7.83 9.68 -0.35
C MET A 59 8.06 11.19 -0.20
N GLU A 60 9.28 11.67 -0.39
CA GLU A 60 9.60 13.10 -0.38
C GLU A 60 8.93 13.85 -1.54
N LEU A 61 9.01 13.31 -2.77
CA LEU A 61 8.36 13.88 -3.96
C LEU A 61 6.84 13.98 -3.78
N ARG A 62 6.22 12.95 -3.22
CA ARG A 62 4.78 12.91 -2.93
C ARG A 62 4.31 14.11 -2.12
N GLU A 63 5.08 14.47 -1.09
CA GLU A 63 4.73 15.57 -0.18
C GLU A 63 5.15 16.94 -0.75
N ASN A 64 6.42 17.09 -1.15
CA ASN A 64 6.99 18.39 -1.48
C ASN A 64 6.60 18.89 -2.87
N VAL A 65 6.45 17.98 -3.83
CA VAL A 65 6.16 18.34 -5.23
C VAL A 65 4.67 18.21 -5.51
N TYR A 66 4.10 17.03 -5.26
CA TYR A 66 2.72 16.73 -5.62
C TYR A 66 1.70 17.13 -4.55
N ARG A 67 2.15 17.48 -3.33
CA ARG A 67 1.31 17.89 -2.19
C ARG A 67 0.18 16.89 -1.92
N ILE A 68 0.47 15.60 -2.05
CA ILE A 68 -0.49 14.52 -1.80
C ILE A 68 -0.43 14.19 -0.30
N PRO A 69 -1.45 14.57 0.51
CA PRO A 69 -1.43 14.35 1.95
C PRO A 69 -1.52 12.86 2.27
N TRP A 70 -0.99 12.44 3.43
CA TRP A 70 -1.31 11.14 4.00
C TRP A 70 -2.78 11.13 4.49
N PRO A 71 -3.55 10.03 4.35
CA PRO A 71 -3.21 8.65 3.93
C PRO A 71 -3.02 8.45 2.41
N ILE A 72 -2.57 7.25 2.02
CA ILE A 72 -2.14 6.83 0.66
C ILE A 72 -3.10 7.27 -0.47
N ILE A 73 -4.38 7.48 -0.16
CA ILE A 73 -5.41 7.83 -1.12
C ILE A 73 -6.09 9.14 -0.65
N PRO A 74 -6.02 10.24 -1.42
CA PRO A 74 -6.76 11.45 -1.11
C PRO A 74 -8.25 11.19 -1.37
N PHE A 75 -8.99 10.81 -0.32
CA PHE A 75 -10.44 10.70 -0.38
C PHE A 75 -11.02 12.12 -0.41
N LYS A 76 -11.50 12.53 -1.59
CA LYS A 76 -12.34 13.71 -1.74
C LYS A 76 -13.80 13.30 -1.62
#